data_AF-A0A7W9VV63-F1
#
_entry.id   AF-A0A7W9VV63-F1
#
_cell.length_a   1.000
_cell.length_b   1.000
_cell.length_c   1.000
_cell.angle_alpha   90.00
_cell.angle_beta   90.00
_cell.angle_gamma   90.00
#
_symmetry.space_group_name_H-M   'P 1'
#
loop_
_entity.id
_entity.type
_entity.pdbx_description
1 polymer ?
#
loop_
_entity_poly.entity_id
_entity_poly.type
_entity_poly.pdbx_seq_one_letter_code
_entity_poly.pdbx_strand_id
1 'polypeptide(L)'
;MMANEQHEQKYAKFLDGLSVYMEALSNPTKRPRRSGAELDAVRQWKNQPASIDPTNWSTVANDNHQSQDNAVEEDAYRGEVVREIVPDGNAISDESIIVRSMEGVEFRAVPMADSSKKKGEHPTFLHPVSGNVEFGSAVDGEGMAHRVVTRLGKLRFSDGTQTEVATVRDSNGEIVDKQLPMRVGAMLGTRERIRGDKGSRCADGPPNQVWCNWLGNPVRAQPLKSGKRRQGRSISAAESAAELAAAIENTNNMPVVKKCPTGLPWKPERISEMFLAGKKEKTGKGGAVAWTDLAMGIDSPAAWKKIRAELLDSDKEVLDAAMTAGSYSDIGAVVGASRKVGKRALKAANDNLAAAIEKFVA
;
A
#
# COMPACT_ATOMS: atom_id res chain seq x y z
N MET A 1 52.02 15.43 5.22
CA MET A 1 51.69 16.61 6.06
C MET A 1 50.35 17.25 5.69
N MET A 2 50.03 17.48 4.41
CA MET A 2 48.76 18.08 3.96
C MET A 2 47.44 17.40 4.40
N ALA A 3 47.44 16.08 4.65
CA ALA A 3 46.24 15.36 5.06
C ALA A 3 45.80 15.65 6.51
N ASN A 4 46.75 16.00 7.39
CA ASN A 4 46.43 16.31 8.79
C ASN A 4 45.81 17.69 8.92
N GLU A 5 46.26 18.67 8.13
CA GLU A 5 45.70 20.03 8.12
C GLU A 5 44.23 20.06 7.71
N GLN A 6 43.82 19.22 6.74
CA GLN A 6 42.41 19.12 6.35
C GLN A 6 41.54 18.48 7.45
N HIS A 7 42.09 17.55 8.21
CA HIS A 7 41.37 16.92 9.32
C HIS A 7 41.20 17.90 10.49
N GLU A 8 42.24 18.67 10.80
CA GLU A 8 42.20 19.73 11.83
C GLU A 8 41.20 20.84 11.48
N GLN A 9 41.16 21.27 10.21
CA GLN A 9 40.17 22.26 9.75
C GLN A 9 38.73 21.76 9.85
N LYS A 10 38.49 20.47 9.54
CA LYS A 10 37.16 19.86 9.69
C LYS A 10 36.76 19.76 11.16
N TYR A 11 37.70 19.40 12.02
CA TYR A 11 37.46 19.30 13.46
C TYR A 11 37.17 20.67 14.09
N ALA A 12 37.90 21.72 13.68
CA ALA A 12 37.65 23.09 14.12
C ALA A 12 36.25 23.59 13.73
N LYS A 13 35.82 23.36 12.48
CA LYS A 13 34.46 23.72 12.03
C LYS A 13 33.36 22.97 12.78
N PHE A 14 33.61 21.72 13.14
CA PHE A 14 32.68 20.93 13.94
C PHE A 14 32.52 21.51 15.35
N LEU A 15 33.62 21.90 16.01
CA LEU A 15 33.59 22.51 17.33
C LEU A 15 32.88 23.87 17.34
N ASP A 16 33.09 24.69 16.31
CA ASP A 16 32.34 25.95 16.13
C ASP A 16 30.84 25.73 15.93
N GLY A 17 30.44 24.70 15.17
CA GLY A 17 29.03 24.36 15.03
C GLY A 17 28.39 23.90 16.36
N LEU A 18 29.17 23.20 17.17
CA LEU A 18 28.72 22.66 18.47
C LEU A 18 28.56 23.77 19.51
N SER A 19 29.44 24.78 19.52
CA SER A 19 29.34 25.92 20.42
C SER A 19 28.09 26.77 20.16
N VAL A 20 27.78 27.06 18.88
CA VAL A 20 26.56 27.77 18.47
C VAL A 20 25.30 27.00 18.88
N TYR A 21 25.31 25.68 18.73
CA TYR A 21 24.19 24.84 19.15
C TYR A 21 23.98 24.86 20.67
N MET A 22 25.07 24.78 21.45
CA MET A 22 25.00 24.86 22.92
C MET A 22 24.56 26.24 23.40
N GLU A 23 24.98 27.32 22.73
CA GLU A 23 24.58 28.69 23.04
C GLU A 23 23.08 28.90 22.78
N ALA A 24 22.55 28.35 21.68
CA ALA A 24 21.11 28.35 21.37
C ALA A 24 20.25 27.59 22.38
N LEU A 25 20.77 26.51 22.97
CA LEU A 25 20.11 25.78 24.06
C LEU A 25 20.12 26.56 25.38
N SER A 26 21.20 27.31 25.64
CA SER A 26 21.36 28.08 26.88
C SER A 26 20.50 29.34 26.95
N ASN A 27 20.18 29.94 25.79
CA ASN A 27 19.36 31.14 25.67
C ASN A 27 18.09 30.84 24.85
N PRO A 28 17.08 30.16 25.42
CA PRO A 28 15.81 29.97 24.75
C PRO A 28 15.14 31.34 24.60
N THR A 29 15.34 31.98 23.45
CA THR A 29 14.68 33.22 23.11
C THR A 29 13.17 33.00 23.25
N LYS A 30 12.53 33.82 24.10
CA LYS A 30 11.09 33.75 24.35
C LYS A 30 10.39 33.87 23.00
N ARG A 31 9.78 32.77 22.54
CA ARG A 31 8.95 32.77 21.33
C ARG A 31 7.96 33.93 21.44
N PRO A 32 7.77 34.75 20.39
CA PRO A 32 6.79 35.82 20.42
C PRO A 32 5.43 35.22 20.78
N ARG A 33 4.77 35.79 21.79
CA ARG A 33 3.41 35.41 22.18
C ARG A 33 2.53 35.60 20.95
N ARG A 34 2.03 34.49 20.40
CA ARG A 34 1.02 34.50 19.33
C ARG A 34 -0.14 35.40 19.76
N SER A 35 -0.54 36.31 18.87
CA SER A 35 -1.59 37.29 19.15
C SER A 35 -2.91 36.57 19.46
N GLY A 36 -3.78 37.20 20.26
CA GLY A 36 -5.05 36.61 20.70
C GLY A 36 -5.94 36.09 19.55
N ALA A 37 -5.79 36.67 18.35
CA ALA A 37 -6.51 36.24 17.15
C ALA A 37 -6.14 34.81 16.69
N GLU A 38 -4.88 34.37 16.81
CA GLU A 38 -4.49 32.99 16.48
C GLU A 38 -5.01 31.99 17.53
N LEU A 39 -5.11 32.41 18.80
CA LEU A 39 -5.67 31.58 19.87
C LEU A 39 -7.19 31.46 19.75
N ASP A 40 -7.87 32.49 19.26
CA ASP A 40 -9.30 32.45 18.98
C ASP A 40 -9.63 31.52 17.81
N ALA A 41 -8.79 31.46 16.77
CA ALA A 41 -8.92 30.47 15.70
C ALA A 41 -8.75 29.02 16.22
N VAL A 42 -7.80 28.79 17.13
CA VAL A 42 -7.61 27.46 17.76
C VAL A 42 -8.76 27.11 18.72
N ARG A 43 -9.35 28.11 19.40
CA ARG A 43 -10.54 27.91 20.25
C ARG A 43 -11.81 27.64 19.44
N GLN A 44 -11.97 28.31 18.29
CA GLN A 44 -13.05 28.01 17.35
C GLN A 44 -12.93 26.60 16.76
N TRP A 45 -11.70 26.10 16.54
CA TRP A 45 -11.46 24.71 16.11
C TRP A 45 -11.79 23.69 17.21
N LYS A 46 -11.48 23.99 18.48
CA LYS A 46 -11.82 23.13 19.63
C LYS A 46 -13.32 23.04 19.95
N ASN A 47 -14.10 24.04 19.54
CA ASN A 47 -15.54 24.12 19.81
C ASN A 47 -16.40 23.66 18.62
N GLN A 48 -15.81 23.07 17.58
CA GLN A 48 -16.59 22.35 16.58
C GLN A 48 -17.24 21.13 17.23
N PRO A 49 -18.53 20.83 16.97
CA PRO A 49 -19.15 19.60 17.46
C PRO A 49 -18.31 18.43 16.96
N ALA A 50 -17.93 17.52 17.86
CA ALA A 50 -17.00 16.41 17.61
C ALA A 50 -17.20 15.85 16.20
N SER A 51 -16.34 16.28 15.28
CA SER A 51 -16.32 15.71 13.96
C SER A 51 -15.90 14.26 14.16
N ILE A 52 -16.75 13.37 13.67
CA ILE A 52 -16.55 11.93 13.69
C ILE A 52 -15.11 11.66 13.28
N ASP A 53 -14.30 11.13 14.20
CA ASP A 53 -12.95 10.66 13.91
C ASP A 53 -13.01 9.90 12.59
N PRO A 54 -12.17 10.23 11.58
CA PRO A 54 -12.25 9.60 10.28
C PRO A 54 -11.91 8.12 10.45
N THR A 55 -12.94 7.30 10.61
CA THR A 55 -12.85 5.87 10.44
C THR A 55 -12.60 5.59 8.96
N ASN A 56 -12.02 4.43 8.68
CA ASN A 56 -11.66 3.99 7.32
C ASN A 56 -12.91 3.71 6.45
N TRP A 57 -14.09 4.14 6.90
CA TRP A 57 -15.42 3.90 6.36
C TRP A 57 -15.96 5.28 5.96
N SER A 58 -15.51 5.81 4.83
CA SER A 58 -15.84 7.18 4.42
C SER A 58 -17.27 7.27 3.87
N THR A 59 -18.14 8.01 4.56
CA THR A 59 -19.35 8.64 3.98
C THR A 59 -19.19 10.15 4.01
N VAL A 60 -18.30 10.71 3.19
CA VAL A 60 -18.23 12.16 2.99
C VAL A 60 -18.18 12.45 1.49
N ALA A 61 -19.00 13.39 1.05
CA ALA A 61 -18.99 13.93 -0.31
C ALA A 61 -17.61 14.54 -0.59
N ASN A 62 -17.01 14.10 -1.69
CA ASN A 62 -15.66 14.46 -2.11
C ASN A 62 -15.64 15.86 -2.72
N ASP A 63 -15.55 16.91 -1.89
CA ASP A 63 -15.36 18.30 -2.31
C ASP A 63 -13.87 18.61 -2.64
N ASN A 64 -13.26 17.78 -3.49
CA ASN A 64 -11.98 18.09 -4.13
C ASN A 64 -12.18 18.21 -5.63
N HIS A 65 -12.49 19.42 -6.08
CA HIS A 65 -12.28 19.81 -7.48
C HIS A 65 -10.79 19.71 -7.81
N GLN A 66 -10.37 18.61 -8.45
CA GLN A 66 -9.06 18.46 -9.06
C GLN A 66 -9.17 18.75 -10.56
N SER A 67 -8.35 19.67 -11.05
CA SER A 67 -8.14 19.93 -12.48
C SER A 67 -7.71 18.65 -13.20
N GLN A 68 -8.32 18.34 -14.34
CA GLN A 68 -8.19 17.08 -15.10
C GLN A 68 -6.77 16.69 -15.48
N ASP A 69 -5.79 17.61 -15.47
CA ASP A 69 -4.47 17.36 -16.06
C ASP A 69 -3.45 16.72 -15.09
N ASN A 70 -3.73 16.68 -13.77
CA ASN A 70 -2.85 16.06 -12.77
C ASN A 70 -3.41 14.76 -12.16
N ALA A 71 -4.55 14.27 -12.66
CA ALA A 71 -5.23 13.12 -12.06
C ALA A 71 -4.58 11.76 -12.38
N VAL A 72 -3.68 11.68 -13.37
CA VAL A 72 -3.18 10.39 -13.88
C VAL A 72 -1.92 9.90 -13.15
N GLU A 73 -1.06 10.79 -12.62
CA GLU A 73 0.23 10.37 -12.05
C GLU A 73 0.20 9.97 -10.56
N GLU A 74 -0.70 10.53 -9.74
CA GLU A 74 -0.73 10.17 -8.30
C GLU A 74 -1.48 8.87 -8.00
N ASP A 75 -2.38 8.42 -8.89
CA ASP A 75 -3.14 7.18 -8.70
C ASP A 75 -2.27 5.93 -8.92
N ALA A 76 -1.15 6.04 -9.64
CA ALA A 76 -0.22 4.94 -9.86
C ALA A 76 0.59 4.54 -8.60
N TYR A 77 0.69 5.44 -7.61
CA TYR A 77 1.48 5.23 -6.39
C TYR A 77 0.64 4.98 -5.14
N ARG A 78 -0.68 5.17 -5.20
CA ARG A 78 -1.57 4.74 -4.13
C ARG A 78 -1.75 3.23 -4.23
N GLY A 79 -1.00 2.51 -3.39
CA GLY A 79 -1.21 1.08 -3.16
C GLY A 79 -2.59 0.85 -2.55
N GLU A 80 -3.62 0.85 -3.39
CA GLU A 80 -4.98 0.56 -2.98
C GLU A 80 -5.04 -0.88 -2.47
N VAL A 81 -5.37 -0.99 -1.19
CA VAL A 81 -5.68 -2.27 -0.56
C VAL A 81 -7.07 -2.65 -1.04
N VAL A 82 -7.19 -3.75 -1.78
CA VAL A 82 -8.52 -4.31 -2.04
C VAL A 82 -8.98 -4.95 -0.74
N ARG A 83 -9.82 -4.20 -0.03
CA ARG A 83 -10.49 -4.63 1.19
C ARG A 83 -11.81 -5.27 0.79
N GLU A 84 -11.94 -6.57 1.00
CA GLU A 84 -13.19 -7.28 0.79
C GLU A 84 -13.84 -7.50 2.15
N ILE A 85 -15.07 -7.03 2.31
CA ILE A 85 -15.89 -7.28 3.50
C ILE A 85 -16.47 -8.68 3.36
N VAL A 86 -15.93 -9.64 4.09
CA VAL A 86 -16.40 -11.03 4.07
C VAL A 86 -17.23 -11.27 5.33
N PRO A 87 -18.52 -11.68 5.22
CA PRO A 87 -19.29 -12.09 6.39
C PRO A 87 -18.69 -13.35 7.02
N ASP A 88 -18.74 -13.46 8.35
CA ASP A 88 -18.14 -14.57 9.10
C ASP A 88 -18.65 -15.94 8.61
N GLY A 89 -17.82 -16.58 7.78
CA GLY A 89 -18.03 -17.89 7.20
C GLY A 89 -16.74 -18.35 6.56
N ASN A 90 -16.19 -19.47 7.01
CA ASN A 90 -15.04 -20.08 6.35
C ASN A 90 -15.43 -20.45 4.91
N ALA A 91 -14.71 -19.85 3.95
CA ALA A 91 -14.53 -20.27 2.56
C ALA A 91 -15.19 -19.43 1.45
N ILE A 92 -14.30 -18.84 0.64
CA ILE A 92 -14.38 -18.57 -0.81
C ILE A 92 -15.07 -17.26 -1.26
N SER A 93 -14.30 -16.48 -2.00
CA SER A 93 -14.57 -15.16 -2.56
C SER A 93 -15.61 -15.18 -3.69
N ASP A 94 -16.90 -15.22 -3.38
CA ASP A 94 -17.93 -15.08 -4.41
C ASP A 94 -19.20 -14.39 -3.88
N GLU A 95 -19.81 -13.57 -4.73
CA GLU A 95 -21.19 -13.03 -4.60
C GLU A 95 -22.21 -14.12 -4.21
N SER A 96 -21.86 -15.39 -4.50
CA SER A 96 -22.61 -16.58 -4.09
C SER A 96 -22.77 -16.75 -2.57
N ILE A 97 -21.88 -16.21 -1.72
CA ILE A 97 -22.07 -16.28 -0.25
C ILE A 97 -23.23 -15.42 0.18
N ILE A 98 -23.34 -14.19 -0.30
CA ILE A 98 -24.44 -13.29 0.09
C ILE A 98 -25.76 -13.92 -0.34
N VAL A 99 -25.82 -14.42 -1.58
CA VAL A 99 -27.02 -15.11 -2.09
C VAL A 99 -27.34 -16.37 -1.30
N ARG A 100 -26.35 -17.24 -1.00
CA ARG A 100 -26.54 -18.43 -0.15
C ARG A 100 -26.90 -18.09 1.30
N SER A 101 -26.41 -16.96 1.81
CA SER A 101 -26.68 -16.51 3.18
C SER A 101 -28.10 -15.97 3.33
N MET A 102 -28.72 -15.54 2.24
CA MET A 102 -30.11 -15.10 2.14
C MET A 102 -31.06 -16.24 1.74
N GLU A 103 -30.60 -17.50 1.71
CA GLU A 103 -31.43 -18.66 1.39
C GLU A 103 -32.62 -18.75 2.36
N GLY A 104 -33.83 -18.80 1.80
CA GLY A 104 -35.09 -18.82 2.56
C GLY A 104 -35.64 -17.45 2.95
N VAL A 105 -35.15 -16.35 2.37
CA VAL A 105 -35.76 -15.01 2.50
C VAL A 105 -36.66 -14.72 1.30
N GLU A 106 -37.90 -14.31 1.55
CA GLU A 106 -38.84 -13.90 0.53
C GLU A 106 -38.86 -12.37 0.40
N PHE A 107 -38.73 -11.89 -0.84
CA PHE A 107 -38.69 -10.46 -1.16
C PHE A 107 -39.94 -10.03 -1.93
N ARG A 108 -40.43 -8.82 -1.64
CA ARG A 108 -41.48 -8.14 -2.38
C ARG A 108 -40.93 -6.86 -2.98
N ALA A 109 -41.21 -6.62 -4.26
CA ALA A 109 -40.90 -5.34 -4.88
C ALA A 109 -41.80 -4.25 -4.29
N VAL A 110 -41.19 -3.22 -3.70
CA VAL A 110 -41.86 -2.05 -3.16
C VAL A 110 -41.37 -0.83 -3.94
N PRO A 111 -42.28 0.02 -4.46
CA PRO A 111 -41.88 1.26 -5.11
C PRO A 111 -41.27 2.21 -4.07
N MET A 112 -40.07 2.72 -4.33
CA MET A 112 -39.46 3.73 -3.47
C MET A 112 -40.12 5.09 -3.73
N ALA A 113 -40.58 5.75 -2.68
CA ALA A 113 -41.11 7.09 -2.77
C ALA A 113 -39.97 8.04 -3.16
N ASP A 114 -39.92 8.41 -4.44
CA ASP A 114 -39.00 9.41 -4.98
C ASP A 114 -39.82 10.59 -5.45
N SER A 115 -39.77 11.69 -4.70
CA SER A 115 -40.53 12.91 -4.98
C SER A 115 -40.10 13.61 -6.27
N SER A 116 -38.95 13.23 -6.85
CA SER A 116 -38.46 13.80 -8.11
C SER A 116 -39.09 13.16 -9.35
N LYS A 117 -39.74 11.99 -9.22
CA LYS A 117 -40.28 11.22 -10.34
C LYS A 117 -41.79 11.27 -10.44
N LYS A 118 -42.31 11.18 -11.67
CA LYS A 118 -43.74 11.10 -11.91
C LYS A 118 -44.30 9.78 -11.36
N LYS A 119 -45.57 9.83 -10.95
CA LYS A 119 -46.33 8.67 -10.45
C LYS A 119 -46.25 7.52 -11.45
N GLY A 120 -45.57 6.44 -11.09
CA GLY A 120 -45.38 5.24 -11.91
C GLY A 120 -43.96 5.00 -12.41
N GLU A 121 -43.05 5.97 -12.29
CA GLU A 121 -41.63 5.85 -12.68
C GLU A 121 -40.69 5.62 -11.49
N HIS A 122 -41.26 5.31 -10.32
CA HIS A 122 -40.49 5.10 -9.11
C HIS A 122 -39.64 3.83 -9.21
N PRO A 123 -38.33 3.90 -8.89
CA PRO A 123 -37.49 2.71 -8.83
C PRO A 123 -38.05 1.73 -7.78
N THR A 124 -38.14 0.46 -8.15
CA THR A 124 -38.58 -0.61 -7.26
C THR A 124 -37.39 -1.20 -6.52
N PHE A 125 -37.54 -1.39 -5.22
CA PHE A 125 -36.55 -2.07 -4.38
C PHE A 125 -37.15 -3.34 -3.80
N LEU A 126 -36.30 -4.34 -3.59
CA LEU A 126 -36.70 -5.60 -2.97
C LEU A 126 -36.72 -5.42 -1.45
N HIS A 127 -37.92 -5.49 -0.86
CA HIS A 127 -38.10 -5.47 0.58
C HIS A 127 -38.32 -6.90 1.09
N PRO A 128 -37.57 -7.37 2.11
CA PRO A 128 -37.79 -8.68 2.71
C PRO A 128 -39.14 -8.69 3.46
N VAL A 129 -40.01 -9.67 3.21
CA VAL A 129 -41.36 -9.73 3.80
C VAL A 129 -41.52 -10.93 4.75
N SER A 130 -40.96 -12.07 4.38
CA SER A 130 -41.19 -13.35 5.05
C SER A 130 -39.97 -14.27 4.91
N GLY A 131 -39.99 -15.37 5.67
CA GLY A 131 -38.90 -16.35 5.72
C GLY A 131 -37.95 -16.11 6.89
N ASN A 132 -36.65 -16.32 6.67
CA ASN A 132 -35.62 -16.20 7.71
C ASN A 132 -35.19 -14.74 7.92
N VAL A 133 -36.12 -13.90 8.39
CA VAL A 133 -35.92 -12.45 8.59
C VAL A 133 -36.30 -12.07 10.01
N GLU A 134 -35.41 -11.36 10.70
CA GLU A 134 -35.72 -10.76 12.01
C GLU A 134 -35.72 -9.24 11.88
N PHE A 135 -36.70 -8.61 12.52
CA PHE A 135 -36.84 -7.17 12.59
C PHE A 135 -36.64 -6.72 14.03
N GLY A 136 -35.80 -5.71 14.23
CA GLY A 136 -35.64 -4.98 15.48
C GLY A 136 -36.25 -3.58 15.40
N SER A 137 -36.03 -2.81 16.45
CA SER A 137 -36.41 -1.40 16.55
C SER A 137 -35.16 -0.56 16.80
N ALA A 138 -34.94 0.47 15.98
CA ALA A 138 -33.91 1.47 16.21
C ALA A 138 -34.56 2.82 16.49
N VAL A 139 -34.04 3.54 17.47
CA VAL A 139 -34.51 4.90 17.79
C VAL A 139 -33.64 5.89 17.02
N ASP A 140 -34.27 6.79 16.26
CA ASP A 140 -33.54 7.85 15.55
C ASP A 140 -33.13 8.99 16.50
N GLY A 141 -32.41 9.97 15.96
CA GLY A 141 -32.00 11.16 16.73
C GLY A 141 -33.17 12.04 17.21
N GLU A 142 -34.39 11.81 16.68
CA GLU A 142 -35.62 12.52 17.02
C GLU A 142 -36.47 11.74 18.05
N GLY A 143 -36.00 10.58 18.50
CA GLY A 143 -36.67 9.75 19.50
C GLY A 143 -37.79 8.85 18.94
N MET A 144 -37.96 8.79 17.61
CA MET A 144 -38.91 7.92 16.95
C MET A 144 -38.33 6.52 16.73
N ALA A 145 -39.10 5.50 17.07
CA ALA A 145 -38.73 4.11 16.86
C ALA A 145 -39.07 3.66 15.44
N HIS A 146 -38.06 3.32 14.66
CA HIS A 146 -38.19 2.75 13.32
C HIS A 146 -37.97 1.25 13.34
N ARG A 147 -38.73 0.53 12.52
CA ARG A 147 -38.54 -0.90 12.31
C ARG A 147 -37.33 -1.12 11.40
N VAL A 148 -36.34 -1.84 11.87
CA VAL A 148 -35.08 -2.11 11.15
C VAL A 148 -34.90 -3.61 10.99
N VAL A 149 -34.31 -4.04 9.89
CA VAL A 149 -33.95 -5.44 9.67
C VAL A 149 -32.67 -5.74 10.45
N THR A 150 -32.72 -6.64 11.42
CA THR A 150 -31.55 -7.05 12.23
C THR A 150 -30.93 -8.35 11.74
N ARG A 151 -31.68 -9.17 10.99
CA ARG A 151 -31.18 -10.42 10.42
C ARG A 151 -31.81 -10.74 9.07
N LEU A 152 -30.98 -11.14 8.11
CA LEU A 152 -31.39 -11.72 6.83
C LEU A 152 -30.67 -13.05 6.62
N GLY A 153 -31.37 -14.15 6.92
CA GLY A 153 -30.82 -15.50 6.87
C GLY A 153 -29.66 -15.69 7.84
N LYS A 154 -28.44 -15.78 7.31
CA LYS A 154 -27.20 -15.85 8.11
C LYS A 154 -26.52 -14.49 8.31
N LEU A 155 -26.95 -13.46 7.58
CA LEU A 155 -26.44 -12.09 7.73
C LEU A 155 -27.09 -11.42 8.93
N ARG A 156 -26.28 -10.66 9.68
CA ARG A 156 -26.73 -9.89 10.84
C ARG A 156 -26.40 -8.42 10.63
N PHE A 157 -27.30 -7.55 11.08
CA PHE A 157 -27.19 -6.11 10.97
C PHE A 157 -27.37 -5.45 12.33
N SER A 158 -26.65 -4.36 12.55
CA SER A 158 -26.72 -3.58 13.78
C SER A 158 -28.08 -2.88 13.91
N ASP A 159 -28.65 -2.94 15.10
CA ASP A 159 -29.79 -2.12 15.53
C ASP A 159 -29.37 -0.75 16.10
N GLY A 160 -28.07 -0.44 16.09
CA GLY A 160 -27.48 0.77 16.64
C GLY A 160 -26.99 0.65 18.09
N THR A 161 -27.28 -0.45 18.78
CA THR A 161 -26.83 -0.68 20.16
C THR A 161 -25.50 -1.45 20.24
N GLN A 162 -25.13 -2.08 19.14
CA GLN A 162 -24.02 -3.03 19.09
C GLN A 162 -22.69 -2.31 18.83
N THR A 163 -21.60 -2.86 19.35
CA THR A 163 -20.25 -2.33 19.19
C THR A 163 -19.36 -3.37 18.52
N GLU A 164 -18.45 -2.93 17.65
CA GLU A 164 -17.41 -3.78 17.05
C GLU A 164 -16.03 -3.20 17.33
N VAL A 165 -15.03 -4.07 17.34
CA VAL A 165 -13.63 -3.68 17.48
C VAL A 165 -13.15 -3.10 16.15
N ALA A 166 -12.76 -1.84 16.16
CA ALA A 166 -12.21 -1.15 15.01
C ALA A 166 -10.78 -0.67 15.31
N THR A 167 -9.90 -0.80 14.33
CA THR A 167 -8.56 -0.19 14.37
C THR A 167 -8.68 1.29 14.07
N VAL A 168 -8.45 2.14 15.07
CA VAL A 168 -8.48 3.61 14.94
C VAL A 168 -7.07 4.16 15.12
N ARG A 169 -6.73 5.25 14.44
CA ARG A 169 -5.50 5.99 14.72
C ARG A 169 -5.71 6.89 15.93
N ASP A 170 -4.90 6.71 16.96
CA ASP A 170 -4.88 7.59 18.11
C ASP A 170 -4.31 8.98 17.72
N SER A 171 -4.54 9.96 18.59
CA SER A 171 -3.98 11.32 18.52
C SER A 171 -2.46 11.37 18.34
N ASN A 172 -1.74 10.32 18.77
CA ASN A 172 -0.31 10.14 18.60
C ASN A 172 0.09 9.47 17.26
N GLY A 173 -0.88 9.09 16.43
CA GLY A 173 -0.67 8.41 15.15
C GLY A 173 -0.47 6.90 15.23
N GLU A 174 -0.57 6.31 16.43
CA GLU A 174 -0.51 4.86 16.64
C GLU A 174 -1.84 4.19 16.30
N ILE A 175 -1.80 2.95 15.81
CA ILE A 175 -3.00 2.17 15.48
C ILE A 175 -3.41 1.38 16.72
N VAL A 176 -4.59 1.68 17.27
CA VAL A 176 -5.12 1.05 18.49
C VAL A 176 -6.50 0.46 18.20
N ASP A 177 -6.77 -0.71 18.78
CA ASP A 177 -8.09 -1.35 18.72
C ASP A 177 -9.04 -0.67 19.72
N LYS A 178 -10.14 -0.11 19.22
CA LYS A 178 -11.17 0.55 20.02
C LYS A 178 -12.54 -0.04 19.70
N GLN A 179 -13.37 -0.23 20.73
CA GLN A 179 -14.77 -0.58 20.53
C GLN A 179 -15.53 0.67 20.07
N LEU A 180 -16.08 0.62 18.87
CA LEU A 180 -16.90 1.69 18.31
C LEU A 180 -18.34 1.23 18.12
N PRO A 181 -19.33 2.10 18.35
CA PRO A 181 -20.73 1.78 18.09
C PRO A 181 -20.98 1.64 16.59
N MET A 182 -21.69 0.58 16.22
CA MET A 182 -22.05 0.28 14.84
C MET A 182 -23.32 1.04 14.47
N ARG A 183 -23.28 1.74 13.33
CA ARG A 183 -24.46 2.45 12.81
C ARG A 183 -25.60 1.47 12.53
N VAL A 184 -26.84 1.94 12.70
CA VAL A 184 -28.05 1.19 12.36
C VAL A 184 -27.98 0.70 10.91
N GLY A 185 -28.20 -0.60 10.70
CA GLY A 185 -28.13 -1.24 9.39
C GLY A 185 -26.72 -1.66 8.93
N ALA A 186 -25.67 -1.38 9.70
CA ALA A 186 -24.32 -1.86 9.38
C ALA A 186 -24.23 -3.38 9.54
N MET A 187 -23.58 -4.07 8.60
CA MET A 187 -23.43 -5.53 8.64
C MET A 187 -22.43 -5.93 9.74
N LEU A 188 -22.81 -6.89 10.57
CA LEU A 188 -22.04 -7.36 11.72
C LEU A 188 -21.26 -8.63 11.40
N GLY A 189 -20.20 -8.88 12.16
CA GLY A 189 -19.37 -10.08 12.01
C GLY A 189 -18.68 -10.12 10.65
N THR A 190 -18.33 -8.94 10.15
CA THR A 190 -17.59 -8.83 8.89
C THR A 190 -16.11 -8.76 9.18
N ARG A 191 -15.32 -9.50 8.41
CA ARG A 191 -13.88 -9.42 8.46
C ARG A 191 -13.38 -8.74 7.21
N GLU A 192 -12.58 -7.70 7.42
CA GLU A 192 -11.83 -7.09 6.34
C GLU A 192 -10.71 -8.08 5.93
N ARG A 193 -10.87 -8.69 4.75
CA ARG A 193 -9.80 -9.49 4.16
C ARG A 193 -9.01 -8.63 3.21
N ILE A 194 -7.71 -8.48 3.49
CA ILE A 194 -6.75 -7.93 2.52
C ILE A 194 -6.63 -8.98 1.40
N ARG A 195 -7.24 -8.70 0.24
CA ARG A 195 -7.21 -9.61 -0.93
C ARG A 195 -5.83 -9.59 -1.62
N GLY A 196 -5.01 -8.58 -1.32
CA GLY A 196 -3.68 -8.36 -1.87
C GLY A 196 -3.49 -6.90 -2.27
N ASP A 197 -2.24 -6.53 -2.53
CA ASP A 197 -1.90 -5.19 -3.05
C ASP A 197 -2.26 -5.12 -4.55
N LYS A 198 -3.03 -4.10 -4.96
CA LYS A 198 -3.24 -3.80 -6.39
C LYS A 198 -1.86 -3.59 -7.06
N GLY A 199 -1.69 -4.18 -8.25
CA GLY A 199 -0.44 -4.17 -9.02
C GLY A 199 0.44 -5.41 -8.85
N SER A 200 0.23 -6.21 -7.80
CA SER A 200 1.03 -7.42 -7.53
C SER A 200 0.30 -8.70 -7.95
N ARG A 201 -0.27 -8.77 -9.17
CA ARG A 201 -0.97 -10.00 -9.65
C ARG A 201 -0.33 -10.74 -10.82
N CYS A 202 0.70 -10.20 -11.47
CA CYS A 202 1.35 -10.92 -12.56
C CYS A 202 2.52 -11.76 -12.05
N ALA A 203 2.33 -13.08 -11.94
CA ALA A 203 3.43 -14.02 -11.71
C ALA A 203 4.53 -13.92 -12.79
N ASP A 204 4.17 -13.42 -13.97
CA ASP A 204 5.06 -13.22 -15.11
C ASP A 204 5.48 -11.75 -15.28
N GLY A 205 5.26 -10.92 -14.26
CA GLY A 205 5.68 -9.52 -14.30
C GLY A 205 7.21 -9.38 -14.42
N PRO A 206 7.70 -8.26 -15.02
CA PRO A 206 9.13 -7.97 -15.16
C PRO A 206 9.98 -8.23 -13.91
N PRO A 207 9.56 -7.84 -12.68
CA PRO A 207 10.39 -8.09 -11.50
C PRO A 207 10.59 -9.58 -11.23
N ASN A 208 9.57 -10.42 -11.40
CA ASN A 208 9.74 -11.86 -11.17
C ASN A 208 10.64 -12.50 -12.22
N GLN A 209 10.61 -12.02 -13.48
CA GLN A 209 11.50 -12.50 -14.53
C GLN A 209 12.97 -12.22 -14.24
N VAL A 210 13.30 -11.04 -13.67
CA VAL A 210 14.66 -10.73 -13.23
C VAL A 210 15.15 -11.73 -12.19
N TRP A 211 14.31 -12.07 -11.20
CA TRP A 211 14.63 -13.08 -10.19
C TRP A 211 14.77 -14.49 -10.79
N CYS A 212 13.91 -14.86 -11.74
CA CYS A 212 14.05 -16.11 -12.50
C CYS A 212 15.39 -16.17 -13.23
N ASN A 213 15.74 -15.11 -13.97
CA ASN A 213 16.98 -15.04 -14.74
C ASN A 213 18.22 -15.08 -13.85
N TRP A 214 18.21 -14.33 -12.74
CA TRP A 214 19.34 -14.30 -11.80
C TRP A 214 19.60 -15.67 -11.15
N LEU A 215 18.53 -16.42 -10.86
CA LEU A 215 18.60 -17.76 -10.26
C LEU A 215 18.73 -18.89 -11.30
N GLY A 216 18.92 -18.55 -12.58
CA GLY A 216 19.13 -19.54 -13.65
C GLY A 216 17.88 -20.34 -14.02
N ASN A 217 16.71 -19.71 -13.96
CA ASN A 217 15.40 -20.31 -14.25
C ASN A 217 15.16 -21.60 -13.44
N PRO A 218 15.12 -21.50 -12.10
CA PRO A 218 15.04 -22.68 -11.27
C PRO A 218 13.72 -23.41 -11.51
N VAL A 219 13.80 -24.74 -11.60
CA VAL A 219 12.62 -25.60 -11.70
C VAL A 219 11.81 -25.44 -10.40
N ARG A 220 10.57 -24.98 -10.53
CA ARG A 220 9.67 -24.82 -9.37
C ARG A 220 9.36 -26.21 -8.80
N ALA A 221 9.64 -26.42 -7.51
CA ALA A 221 9.35 -27.70 -6.87
C ALA A 221 7.85 -28.03 -6.92
N GLN A 222 7.53 -29.30 -7.15
CA GLN A 222 6.15 -29.75 -7.02
C GLN A 222 5.77 -29.81 -5.53
N PRO A 223 4.54 -29.41 -5.16
CA PRO A 223 4.10 -29.48 -3.78
C PRO A 223 4.08 -30.94 -3.33
N LEU A 224 4.94 -31.29 -2.37
CA LEU A 224 4.80 -32.53 -1.63
C LEU A 224 3.51 -32.42 -0.82
N LYS A 225 2.58 -33.36 -1.01
CA LYS A 225 1.39 -33.44 -0.15
C LYS A 225 1.89 -33.63 1.30
N SER A 226 1.77 -32.59 2.13
CA SER A 226 2.12 -32.71 3.53
C SER A 226 1.18 -33.74 4.15
N GLY A 227 1.73 -34.85 4.64
CA GLY A 227 0.97 -35.81 5.42
C GLY A 227 0.45 -35.18 6.72
N LYS A 228 -0.47 -35.87 7.40
CA LYS A 228 -0.89 -35.49 8.77
C LYS A 228 0.37 -35.30 9.63
N ARG A 229 0.50 -34.13 10.26
CA ARG A 229 1.59 -33.84 11.19
C ARG A 229 1.60 -34.95 12.25
N ARG A 230 2.69 -35.72 12.31
CA ARG A 230 2.82 -36.79 13.31
C ARG A 230 2.87 -36.13 14.69
N GLN A 231 1.88 -36.43 15.52
CA GLN A 231 1.86 -36.07 16.94
C GLN A 231 2.80 -37.05 17.64
N GLY A 232 4.08 -36.69 17.71
CA GLY A 232 5.12 -37.49 18.38
C GLY A 232 5.46 -36.89 19.75
N ARG A 233 6.00 -37.73 20.64
CA ARG A 233 6.64 -37.26 21.87
C ARG A 233 7.80 -36.32 21.51
N SER A 234 7.95 -35.23 22.26
CA SER A 234 9.15 -34.40 22.19
C SER A 234 10.32 -35.19 22.77
N ILE A 235 11.23 -35.64 21.92
CA ILE A 235 12.43 -36.40 22.29
C ILE A 235 13.62 -35.43 22.27
N SER A 236 14.56 -35.58 23.20
CA SER A 236 15.76 -34.75 23.23
C SER A 236 16.68 -35.07 22.05
N ALA A 237 17.57 -34.14 21.68
CA ALA A 237 18.49 -34.35 20.56
C ALA A 237 19.38 -35.60 20.74
N ALA A 238 19.83 -35.87 21.96
CA ALA A 238 20.67 -37.02 22.28
C ALA A 238 19.91 -38.36 22.14
N GLU A 239 18.69 -38.42 22.67
CA GLU A 239 17.82 -39.60 22.52
C GLU A 239 17.46 -39.85 21.04
N SER A 240 17.22 -38.77 20.27
CA SER A 240 16.92 -38.90 18.83
C SER A 240 18.09 -39.46 18.02
N ALA A 241 19.33 -39.12 18.39
CA ALA A 241 20.53 -39.65 17.73
C ALA A 241 20.74 -41.13 18.05
N ALA A 242 20.49 -41.54 19.29
CA ALA A 242 20.58 -42.94 19.70
C ALA A 242 19.51 -43.80 19.02
N GLU A 243 18.26 -43.32 18.94
CA GLU A 243 17.17 -44.01 18.22
C GLU A 243 17.46 -44.13 16.72
N LEU A 244 18.03 -43.09 16.10
CA LEU A 244 18.44 -43.14 14.68
C LEU A 244 19.57 -44.15 14.44
N ALA A 245 20.58 -44.21 15.31
CA ALA A 245 21.66 -45.18 15.20
C ALA A 245 21.14 -46.62 15.31
N ALA A 246 20.30 -46.89 16.32
CA ALA A 246 19.66 -48.19 16.50
C ALA A 246 18.75 -48.56 15.31
N ALA A 247 18.05 -47.58 14.72
CA ALA A 247 17.23 -47.81 13.54
C ALA A 247 18.08 -48.17 12.31
N ILE A 248 19.21 -47.48 12.10
CA ILE A 248 20.13 -47.73 10.99
C ILE A 248 20.72 -49.14 11.09
N GLU A 249 21.19 -49.53 12.28
CA GLU A 249 21.75 -50.87 12.54
C GLU A 249 20.73 -51.99 12.29
N ASN A 250 19.45 -51.74 12.57
CA ASN A 250 18.38 -52.72 12.38
C ASN A 250 17.84 -52.78 10.93
N THR A 251 18.18 -51.82 10.06
CA THR A 251 17.70 -51.81 8.66
C THR A 251 18.75 -52.35 7.69
N ASN A 252 18.62 -53.62 7.30
CA ASN A 252 19.51 -54.30 6.34
C ASN A 252 19.55 -53.67 4.92
N ASN A 253 18.49 -52.98 4.49
CA ASN A 253 18.43 -52.30 3.20
C ASN A 253 17.95 -50.87 3.38
N MET A 254 18.90 -49.93 3.38
CA MET A 254 18.59 -48.50 3.41
C MET A 254 17.93 -48.07 2.10
N PRO A 255 16.83 -47.28 2.14
CA PRO A 255 16.23 -46.76 0.94
C PRO A 255 17.24 -45.86 0.21
N VAL A 256 17.30 -45.97 -1.12
CA VAL A 256 18.16 -45.12 -1.95
C VAL A 256 17.80 -43.66 -1.70
N VAL A 257 18.78 -42.87 -1.24
CA VAL A 257 18.63 -41.44 -1.01
C VAL A 257 18.32 -40.77 -2.36
N LYS A 258 17.05 -40.44 -2.59
CA LYS A 258 16.65 -39.66 -3.77
C LYS A 258 17.06 -38.21 -3.53
N LYS A 259 18.16 -37.79 -4.16
CA LYS A 259 18.50 -36.37 -4.26
C LYS A 259 17.46 -35.68 -5.13
N CYS A 260 16.75 -34.70 -4.57
CA CYS A 260 15.90 -33.84 -5.36
C CYS A 260 16.75 -33.04 -6.36
N PRO A 261 16.21 -32.72 -7.55
CA PRO A 261 16.89 -31.82 -8.47
C PRO A 261 17.17 -30.49 -7.79
N THR A 262 18.29 -29.86 -8.13
CA THR A 262 18.66 -28.54 -7.65
C THR A 262 17.59 -27.54 -8.05
N GLY A 263 16.94 -26.89 -7.08
CA GLY A 263 15.79 -26.02 -7.31
C GLY A 263 15.30 -25.34 -6.04
N LEU A 264 14.24 -24.54 -6.15
CA LEU A 264 13.70 -23.82 -5.00
C LEU A 264 13.00 -24.79 -4.03
N PRO A 265 13.21 -24.66 -2.70
CA PRO A 265 12.70 -25.60 -1.71
C PRO A 265 11.17 -25.53 -1.50
N TRP A 266 10.55 -24.45 -1.96
CA TRP A 266 9.12 -24.18 -1.84
C TRP A 266 8.60 -23.70 -3.21
N LYS A 267 7.31 -23.93 -3.52
CA LYS A 267 6.61 -23.41 -4.71
C LYS A 267 5.97 -22.04 -4.41
N PRO A 268 6.69 -20.90 -4.48
CA PRO A 268 6.01 -19.64 -4.40
C PRO A 268 5.28 -19.42 -5.73
N GLU A 269 4.22 -18.63 -5.73
CA GLU A 269 3.60 -18.22 -6.99
C GLU A 269 4.58 -17.33 -7.78
N ARG A 270 5.40 -16.56 -7.05
CA ARG A 270 6.53 -15.76 -7.56
C ARG A 270 7.83 -16.04 -6.82
N ILE A 271 8.92 -16.20 -7.56
CA ILE A 271 10.26 -16.36 -6.99
C ILE A 271 10.64 -15.13 -6.15
N SER A 272 10.22 -13.93 -6.58
CA SER A 272 10.45 -12.69 -5.83
C SER A 272 9.84 -12.69 -4.42
N GLU A 273 8.82 -13.50 -4.14
CA GLU A 273 8.19 -13.58 -2.80
C GLU A 273 9.04 -14.33 -1.77
N MET A 274 10.02 -15.13 -2.23
CA MET A 274 10.96 -15.80 -1.33
C MET A 274 11.99 -14.84 -0.74
N PHE A 275 12.16 -13.68 -1.36
CA PHE A 275 13.13 -12.69 -0.97
C PHE A 275 12.42 -11.45 -0.45
N LEU A 276 12.78 -11.00 0.75
CA LEU A 276 12.27 -9.73 1.31
C LEU A 276 12.53 -8.56 0.34
N ALA A 277 13.69 -8.56 -0.32
CA ALA A 277 14.06 -7.57 -1.34
C ALA A 277 13.17 -7.58 -2.60
N GLY A 278 12.47 -8.69 -2.88
CA GLY A 278 11.52 -8.81 -3.98
C GLY A 278 10.09 -8.41 -3.60
N LYS A 279 9.85 -8.06 -2.32
CA LYS A 279 8.58 -7.54 -1.83
C LYS A 279 8.68 -6.02 -1.68
N LYS A 280 7.73 -5.29 -2.30
CA LYS A 280 7.54 -3.88 -2.02
C LYS A 280 6.85 -3.77 -0.66
N GLU A 281 7.59 -3.38 0.37
CA GLU A 281 6.99 -3.14 1.68
C GLU A 281 6.15 -1.86 1.68
N LYS A 282 5.08 -1.88 2.48
CA LYS A 282 4.06 -0.82 2.54
C LYS A 282 4.40 0.28 3.54
N THR A 283 5.66 0.42 3.94
CA THR A 283 6.06 1.47 4.86
C THR A 283 6.32 2.74 4.07
N GLY A 284 5.40 3.71 4.19
CA GLY A 284 5.58 5.09 3.70
C GLY A 284 6.69 5.88 4.42
N LYS A 285 7.69 5.19 4.98
CA LYS A 285 8.94 5.77 5.44
C LYS A 285 9.95 5.51 4.33
N GLY A 286 10.37 6.56 3.63
CA GLY A 286 11.36 6.51 2.55
C GLY A 286 12.71 5.97 3.01
N GLY A 287 12.82 4.64 3.11
CA GLY A 287 14.01 3.94 3.54
C GLY A 287 14.24 2.73 2.66
N ALA A 288 15.33 2.80 1.90
CA ALA A 288 15.79 1.91 0.84
C ALA A 288 15.04 2.08 -0.49
N VAL A 289 15.76 2.59 -1.49
CA VAL A 289 15.48 2.40 -2.93
C VAL A 289 15.09 0.93 -3.09
N ALA A 290 13.83 0.67 -3.45
CA ALA A 290 13.36 -0.70 -3.58
C ALA A 290 14.30 -1.40 -4.56
N TRP A 291 14.67 -2.66 -4.30
CA TRP A 291 15.53 -3.38 -5.24
C TRP A 291 14.88 -3.49 -6.63
N THR A 292 13.57 -3.29 -6.74
CA THR A 292 12.86 -3.06 -8.01
C THR A 292 13.29 -1.78 -8.71
N ASP A 293 13.55 -0.69 -8.01
CA ASP A 293 14.08 0.55 -8.59
C ASP A 293 15.55 0.39 -8.97
N LEU A 294 16.32 -0.42 -8.24
CA LEU A 294 17.68 -0.85 -8.63
C LEU A 294 17.66 -1.81 -9.83
N ALA A 295 16.69 -2.74 -9.91
CA ALA A 295 16.53 -3.68 -11.01
C ALA A 295 15.98 -3.00 -12.28
N MET A 296 15.01 -2.09 -12.12
CA MET A 296 14.63 -1.12 -13.15
C MET A 296 15.81 -0.23 -13.49
N GLY A 297 16.65 0.10 -12.52
CA GLY A 297 17.95 0.75 -12.67
C GLY A 297 19.01 -0.08 -13.42
N ILE A 298 18.81 -1.40 -13.59
CA ILE A 298 19.68 -2.33 -14.31
C ILE A 298 19.13 -2.64 -15.72
N ASP A 299 17.81 -2.55 -15.94
CA ASP A 299 17.20 -2.53 -17.27
C ASP A 299 17.25 -1.12 -17.91
N SER A 300 17.22 -0.07 -17.09
CA SER A 300 17.35 1.32 -17.52
C SER A 300 18.66 1.67 -18.20
N PRO A 301 19.86 1.10 -17.92
CA PRO A 301 21.09 1.47 -18.63
C PRO A 301 21.04 1.01 -20.08
N ALA A 302 20.40 -0.12 -20.38
CA ALA A 302 20.23 -0.60 -21.74
C ALA A 302 19.18 0.22 -22.50
N ALA A 303 18.03 0.50 -21.88
CA ALA A 303 17.02 1.39 -22.44
C ALA A 303 17.57 2.82 -22.63
N TRP A 304 18.30 3.34 -21.64
CA TRP A 304 18.95 4.65 -21.66
C TRP A 304 20.04 4.74 -22.72
N LYS A 305 20.81 3.66 -22.95
CA LYS A 305 21.75 3.60 -24.07
C LYS A 305 21.04 3.70 -25.42
N LYS A 306 19.86 3.09 -25.57
CA LYS A 306 19.05 3.19 -26.79
C LYS A 306 18.44 4.59 -26.95
N ILE A 307 17.84 5.15 -25.89
CA ILE A 307 17.33 6.53 -25.86
C ILE A 307 18.46 7.51 -26.22
N ARG A 308 19.62 7.40 -25.55
CA ARG A 308 20.81 8.23 -25.83
C ARG A 308 21.35 8.02 -27.25
N ALA A 309 21.14 6.87 -27.88
CA ALA A 309 21.53 6.66 -29.27
C ALA A 309 20.62 7.40 -30.26
N GLU A 310 19.35 7.63 -29.90
CA GLU A 310 18.38 8.36 -30.74
C GLU A 310 18.48 9.89 -30.63
N LEU A 311 19.04 10.41 -29.53
CA LEU A 311 19.31 11.83 -29.40
C LEU A 311 20.38 12.31 -30.40
N LEU A 312 20.23 13.55 -30.86
CA LEU A 312 21.26 14.25 -31.61
C LEU A 312 22.48 14.51 -30.73
N ASP A 313 23.69 14.48 -31.30
CA ASP A 313 24.91 14.71 -30.52
C ASP A 313 24.95 16.12 -29.91
N SER A 314 24.39 17.13 -30.61
CA SER A 314 24.21 18.48 -30.07
C SER A 314 23.33 18.52 -28.83
N ASP A 315 22.27 17.71 -28.77
CA ASP A 315 21.37 17.66 -27.62
C ASP A 315 22.04 16.94 -26.45
N LYS A 316 22.84 15.90 -26.73
CA LYS A 316 23.67 15.22 -25.71
C LYS A 316 24.66 16.18 -25.08
N GLU A 317 25.36 16.98 -25.88
CA GLU A 317 26.32 17.97 -25.38
C GLU A 317 25.64 19.04 -24.51
N VAL A 318 24.46 19.50 -24.90
CA VAL A 318 23.67 20.46 -24.12
C VAL A 318 23.20 19.86 -22.78
N LEU A 319 22.74 18.60 -22.78
CA LEU A 319 22.33 17.89 -21.57
C LEU A 319 23.52 17.59 -20.65
N ASP A 320 24.64 17.14 -21.21
CA ASP A 320 25.88 16.87 -20.46
C ASP A 320 26.44 18.18 -19.85
N ALA A 321 26.36 19.31 -20.56
CA ALA A 321 26.71 20.63 -20.04
C ALA A 321 25.76 21.10 -18.92
N ALA A 322 24.46 20.84 -19.04
CA ALA A 322 23.46 21.23 -18.05
C ALA A 322 23.68 20.56 -16.68
N MET A 323 24.30 19.38 -16.64
CA MET A 323 24.63 18.68 -15.40
C MET A 323 25.65 19.41 -14.52
N THR A 324 26.51 20.24 -15.13
CA THR A 324 27.60 20.97 -14.44
C THR A 324 27.43 22.49 -14.47
N ALA A 325 26.51 23.01 -15.28
CA ALA A 325 26.26 24.43 -15.43
C ALA A 325 25.63 25.05 -14.17
N GLY A 326 26.18 26.19 -13.72
CA GLY A 326 25.56 27.01 -12.68
C GLY A 326 24.50 27.97 -13.24
N SER A 327 24.51 28.21 -14.56
CA SER A 327 23.63 29.18 -15.21
C SER A 327 23.35 28.84 -16.69
N TYR A 328 22.27 29.41 -17.24
CA TYR A 328 21.94 29.29 -18.67
C TYR A 328 22.97 29.94 -19.61
N SER A 329 23.82 30.84 -19.10
CA SER A 329 24.95 31.39 -19.87
C SER A 329 26.01 30.34 -20.15
N ASP A 330 26.26 29.45 -19.20
CA ASP A 330 27.28 28.40 -19.32
C ASP A 330 26.86 27.36 -20.36
N ILE A 331 25.57 27.00 -20.37
CA ILE A 331 24.97 26.15 -21.42
C ILE A 331 25.03 26.85 -22.78
N GLY A 332 24.75 28.17 -22.82
CA GLY A 332 24.89 28.97 -24.03
C GLY A 332 26.31 28.94 -24.57
N ALA A 333 27.32 29.03 -23.71
CA ALA A 333 28.73 29.02 -24.11
C ALA A 333 29.15 27.70 -24.78
N VAL A 334 28.61 26.56 -24.35
CA VAL A 334 28.87 25.25 -24.99
C VAL A 334 28.30 25.20 -26.42
N VAL A 335 27.13 25.80 -26.62
CA VAL A 335 26.51 25.94 -27.96
C VAL A 335 27.12 27.10 -28.77
N GLY A 336 28.07 27.84 -28.20
CA GLY A 336 28.69 29.01 -28.83
C GLY A 336 27.76 30.22 -28.94
N ALA A 337 26.78 30.35 -28.06
CA ALA A 337 25.70 31.32 -28.17
C ALA A 337 25.33 32.03 -26.85
N SER A 338 24.44 33.03 -26.94
CA SER A 338 24.00 33.80 -25.78
C SER A 338 23.11 33.00 -24.82
N ARG A 339 22.97 33.49 -23.58
CA ARG A 339 22.07 32.92 -22.55
C ARG A 339 20.66 32.60 -23.05
N LYS A 340 20.08 33.44 -23.92
CA LYS A 340 18.73 33.24 -24.47
C LYS A 340 18.68 32.02 -25.40
N VAL A 341 19.74 31.80 -26.16
CA VAL A 341 19.89 30.63 -27.04
C VAL A 341 20.18 29.39 -26.20
N GLY A 342 21.04 29.48 -25.19
CA GLY A 342 21.29 28.37 -24.23
C GLY A 342 20.00 27.87 -23.56
N LYS A 343 19.13 28.78 -23.10
CA LYS A 343 17.81 28.40 -22.55
C LYS A 343 16.91 27.69 -23.58
N ARG A 344 16.91 28.15 -24.83
CA ARG A 344 16.10 27.53 -25.91
C ARG A 344 16.65 26.16 -26.30
N ALA A 345 17.97 26.03 -26.41
CA ALA A 345 18.66 24.78 -26.71
C ALA A 345 18.39 23.72 -25.62
N LEU A 346 18.49 24.09 -24.34
CA LEU A 346 18.16 23.16 -23.25
C LEU A 346 16.70 22.72 -23.30
N LYS A 347 15.77 23.65 -23.57
CA LYS A 347 14.35 23.32 -23.69
C LYS A 347 14.13 22.32 -24.84
N ALA A 348 14.70 22.59 -26.01
CA ALA A 348 14.60 21.69 -27.15
C ALA A 348 15.20 20.30 -26.86
N ALA A 349 16.35 20.24 -26.20
CA ALA A 349 16.97 18.97 -25.80
C ALA A 349 16.11 18.18 -24.80
N ASN A 350 15.45 18.86 -23.85
CA ASN A 350 14.50 18.22 -22.93
C ASN A 350 13.23 17.73 -23.65
N ASP A 351 12.69 18.51 -24.58
CA ASP A 351 11.50 18.12 -25.37
C ASP A 351 11.84 16.88 -26.24
N ASN A 352 13.03 16.85 -26.85
CA ASN A 352 13.52 15.70 -27.62
C ASN A 352 13.79 14.46 -26.75
N LEU A 353 14.34 14.65 -25.55
CA LEU A 353 14.55 13.57 -24.58
C LEU A 353 13.22 12.97 -24.13
N ALA A 354 12.21 13.81 -23.82
CA ALA A 354 10.88 13.36 -23.43
C ALA A 354 10.22 12.56 -24.56
N ALA A 355 10.27 13.07 -25.80
CA ALA A 355 9.74 12.35 -26.97
C ALA A 355 10.46 11.01 -27.22
N ALA A 356 11.77 10.93 -26.97
CA ALA A 356 12.51 9.68 -27.08
C ALA A 356 12.09 8.69 -25.97
N ILE A 357 11.88 9.16 -24.73
CA ILE A 357 11.39 8.32 -23.64
C ILE A 357 9.99 7.78 -23.96
N GLU A 358 9.07 8.62 -24.45
CA GLU A 358 7.71 8.20 -24.82
C GLU A 358 7.72 7.10 -25.88
N LYS A 359 8.60 7.15 -26.87
CA LYS A 359 8.73 6.10 -27.90
C LYS A 359 9.17 4.74 -27.34
N PHE A 360 9.90 4.72 -26.23
CA PHE A 360 10.37 3.49 -25.59
C PHE A 360 9.42 2.95 -24.52
N VAL A 361 8.57 3.82 -23.96
CA VAL A 361 7.60 3.46 -22.92
C VAL A 361 6.23 3.08 -23.52
N ALA A 362 5.85 3.66 -24.66
CA ALA A 362 4.70 3.24 -25.47
C ALA A 362 4.97 1.92 -26.19
#